data_AF-A0A0M8TF96-F1
#
_entry.id   AF-A0A0M8TF96-F1
#
_cell.length_a   1.000
_cell.length_b   1.000
_cell.length_c   1.000
_cell.angle_alpha   90.00
_cell.angle_beta   90.00
_cell.angle_gamma   90.00
#
_symmetry.space_group_name_H-M   'P 1'
#
loop_
_entity.id
_entity.type
_entity.pdbx_description
1 polymer ?
#
loop_
_entity_poly.entity_id
_entity_poly.type
_entity_poly.pdbx_seq_one_letter_code
_entity_poly.pdbx_strand_id
1 'polypeptide(L)' 'MSPHAAKALAGLPEYAVEIVRDVLDIASRDPWSFPAFDNRDPEGEDVRSATIGQLAAVYFVNRSAGRLYVIDVVWLG' A
#
# COMPACT_ATOMS: atom_id res chain seq x y z
N MET A 1 7.29 -5.57 4.35
CA MET A 1 7.00 -4.16 4.63
C MET A 1 8.31 -3.44 4.84
N SER A 2 8.46 -2.23 4.31
CA SER A 2 9.65 -1.40 4.53
C SER A 2 9.75 -0.95 6.01
N PRO A 3 10.94 -0.61 6.51
CA PRO A 3 11.08 -0.03 7.85
C PRO A 3 10.29 1.27 8.01
N HIS A 4 10.17 2.06 6.95
CA HIS A 4 9.43 3.32 6.96
C HIS A 4 7.92 3.08 7.14
N ALA A 5 7.33 2.21 6.32
CA ALA A 5 5.92 1.83 6.43
C ALA A 5 5.59 1.20 7.79
N ALA A 6 6.49 0.36 8.33
CA ALA A 6 6.30 -0.24 9.65
C ALA A 6 6.29 0.82 10.76
N LYS A 7 7.17 1.82 10.67
CA LYS A 7 7.20 2.96 11.61
C LYS A 7 5.93 3.80 11.51
N ALA A 8 5.47 4.10 10.30
CA ALA A 8 4.24 4.86 10.09
C ALA A 8 3.02 4.11 10.67
N LEU A 9 2.90 2.81 10.37
CA LEU A 9 1.83 1.95 10.90
C LEU A 9 1.78 1.95 12.43
N ALA A 10 2.93 1.95 13.11
CA ALA A 10 3.00 1.97 14.57
C ALA A 10 2.51 3.30 15.20
N GLY A 11 2.46 4.38 14.42
CA GLY A 11 2.00 5.70 14.87
C GLY A 11 0.54 6.01 14.52
N LEU A 12 -0.17 5.08 13.86
CA LEU A 12 -1.53 5.32 13.42
C LEU A 12 -2.55 5.20 14.57
N PRO A 13 -3.65 5.97 14.55
CA PRO A 13 -4.80 5.68 15.39
C PRO A 13 -5.43 4.34 15.00
N GLU A 14 -6.10 3.68 15.94
CA GLU A 14 -6.63 2.31 15.79
C GLU A 14 -7.50 2.14 14.53
N TYR A 15 -8.42 3.07 14.29
CA TYR A 15 -9.27 3.02 13.09
C TYR A 15 -8.48 3.08 11.78
N ALA A 16 -7.36 3.81 11.74
CA ALA A 16 -6.52 3.90 10.54
C ALA A 16 -5.71 2.62 10.35
N VAL A 17 -5.31 1.94 11.44
CA VAL A 17 -4.70 0.61 11.39
C VAL A 17 -5.66 -0.40 10.76
N GLU A 18 -6.95 -0.34 11.11
CA GLU A 18 -7.98 -1.20 10.50
C GLU A 18 -8.10 -0.95 9.00
N ILE A 19 -8.14 0.31 8.56
CA ILE A 19 -8.18 0.65 7.13
C ILE A 19 -6.95 0.10 6.40
N VAL A 20 -5.74 0.22 6.97
CA VAL A 20 -4.53 -0.37 6.37
C VAL A 20 -4.66 -1.89 6.25
N ARG A 21 -5.18 -2.56 7.28
CA ARG A 21 -5.37 -4.02 7.26
C ARG A 21 -6.33 -4.44 6.16
N ASP A 22 -7.45 -3.75 6.02
CA ASP A 22 -8.45 -4.04 4.99
C ASP A 22 -7.88 -3.83 3.58
N VAL A 23 -7.18 -2.72 3.37
CA VAL A 23 -6.47 -2.43 2.12
C VAL A 23 -5.47 -3.54 1.78
N LEU A 24 -4.66 -3.97 2.76
CA LEU A 24 -3.66 -5.01 2.53
C LEU A 24 -4.28 -6.40 2.36
N ASP A 25 -5.40 -6.71 2.99
CA ASP A 25 -6.15 -7.94 2.76
C ASP A 25 -6.67 -7.99 1.31
N ILE A 26 -7.27 -6.90 0.83
CA ILE A 26 -7.70 -6.77 -0.58
C ILE A 26 -6.51 -6.92 -1.53
N ALA A 27 -5.44 -6.16 -1.31
CA ALA A 27 -4.24 -6.20 -2.14
C ALA A 27 -3.55 -7.58 -2.14
N SER A 28 -3.65 -8.35 -1.05
CA SER A 28 -3.09 -9.69 -0.98
C SER A 28 -3.84 -10.72 -1.85
N ARG A 29 -5.13 -10.50 -2.09
CA ARG A 29 -6.00 -11.38 -2.89
C ARG A 29 -6.04 -10.96 -4.35
N ASP A 30 -6.10 -9.66 -4.59
CA ASP A 30 -6.04 -9.06 -5.92
C ASP A 30 -5.13 -7.82 -5.89
N PRO A 31 -3.83 -7.99 -6.13
CA PRO A 31 -2.85 -6.91 -6.11
C PRO A 31 -3.11 -5.82 -7.15
N TRP A 32 -3.93 -6.08 -8.16
CA TRP A 32 -4.21 -5.17 -9.28
C TRP A 32 -5.49 -4.34 -9.10
N SER A 33 -6.27 -4.65 -8.06
CA SER A 33 -7.52 -3.96 -7.71
C SER A 33 -7.36 -2.46 -7.43
N PHE A 34 -6.19 -2.04 -6.94
CA PHE A 34 -5.83 -0.64 -6.76
C PHE A 34 -5.06 -0.12 -7.97
N PRO A 35 -5.18 1.17 -8.35
CA PRO A 35 -4.51 1.74 -9.53
C PRO A 35 -2.98 1.76 -9.38
N ALA A 36 -2.28 1.94 -10.50
CA ALA A 36 -0.85 2.23 -10.47
C ALA A 36 -0.60 3.53 -9.69
N PHE A 37 0.53 3.58 -8.98
CA PHE A 37 0.92 4.75 -8.20
C PHE A 37 1.17 5.97 -9.10
N ASP A 38 1.88 5.77 -10.21
CA ASP A 38 2.02 6.77 -11.28
C ASP A 38 1.67 6.15 -12.63
N ASN A 39 0.54 6.55 -13.20
CA ASN A 39 0.09 6.07 -14.52
C ASN A 39 0.95 6.61 -15.69
N ARG A 40 1.87 7.53 -15.41
CA ARG A 40 2.79 8.11 -16.41
C ARG A 40 4.16 7.42 -16.38
N ASP A 41 4.41 6.61 -15.37
CA ASP A 41 5.64 5.84 -15.24
C ASP A 41 5.43 4.41 -15.77
N PRO A 42 5.88 4.10 -17.00
CA PRO A 42 5.77 2.75 -17.55
C PRO A 42 6.63 1.73 -16.80
N GLU A 43 7.67 2.15 -16.08
CA GLU A 43 8.49 1.27 -15.24
C GLU A 43 7.83 1.02 -13.88
N GLY A 44 6.86 1.86 -13.50
CA GLY A 44 6.13 1.83 -12.23
C GLY A 44 4.85 0.98 -12.23
N GLU A 45 4.59 0.17 -13.27
CA GLU A 45 3.34 -0.60 -13.42
C GLU A 45 3.02 -1.47 -12.20
N ASP A 46 4.07 -2.04 -11.60
CA ASP A 46 4.02 -2.92 -10.43
C ASP A 46 3.86 -2.18 -9.09
N VAL A 47 3.99 -0.86 -9.08
CA VAL A 47 3.78 -0.03 -7.89
C VAL A 47 2.33 0.43 -7.88
N ARG A 48 1.61 0.09 -6.81
CA ARG A 48 0.18 0.35 -6.66
C ARG A 48 -0.07 1.22 -5.44
N SER A 49 -1.18 1.94 -5.46
CA SER A 49 -1.57 2.83 -4.37
C SER A 49 -3.05 2.74 -4.06
N ALA A 50 -3.37 2.56 -2.78
CA ALA A 50 -4.73 2.68 -2.26
C ALA A 50 -4.83 3.95 -1.42
N THR A 51 -5.81 4.81 -1.73
CA THR A 51 -6.05 6.05 -0.98
C THR A 51 -7.48 6.04 -0.43
N ILE A 52 -7.61 6.09 0.89
CA ILE A 52 -8.89 6.10 1.61
C ILE A 52 -8.87 7.28 2.60
N GLY A 53 -9.60 8.34 2.27
CA GLY A 53 -9.62 9.56 3.09
C GLY A 53 -8.22 10.16 3.26
N GLN A 54 -7.74 10.23 4.50
CA GLN A 54 -6.42 10.75 4.87
C GLN A 54 -5.30 9.69 4.87
N LEU A 55 -5.62 8.43 4.53
CA LEU A 55 -4.66 7.33 4.47
C LEU A 55 -4.30 6.99 3.03
N ALA A 56 -3.02 6.80 2.76
CA ALA A 56 -2.52 6.16 1.54
C ALA A 56 -1.58 5.00 1.87
N ALA A 57 -1.74 3.88 1.19
CA ALA A 57 -0.82 2.74 1.28
C ALA A 57 -0.23 2.46 -0.10
N VAL A 58 1.09 2.39 -0.17
CA VAL A 58 1.84 2.13 -1.41
C VAL A 58 2.54 0.78 -1.30
N TYR A 59 2.39 -0.06 -2.31
CA TYR A 59 3.02 -1.37 -2.35
C TYR A 59 3.54 -1.72 -3.74
N PHE A 60 4.56 -2.56 -3.77
CA PHE A 60 5.13 -3.13 -4.98
C PHE A 60 4.70 -4.58 -5.14
N VAL A 61 4.27 -4.95 -6.35
CA VAL A 61 3.88 -6.31 -6.73
C VAL A 61 5.07 -7.02 -7.36
N ASN A 62 5.69 -7.93 -6.62
CA ASN A 62 6.74 -8.79 -7.17
C ASN A 62 6.12 -10.01 -7.85
N ARG A 63 5.93 -9.92 -9.16
CA ARG A 63 5.31 -10.98 -9.99
C ARG A 63 6.07 -12.30 -9.93
N SER A 64 7.40 -12.27 -9.97
CA SER A 64 8.22 -13.49 -9.99
C SER A 64 8.22 -14.22 -8.64
N ALA A 65 8.11 -13.48 -7.53
CA ALA A 65 8.05 -14.05 -6.19
C ALA A 65 6.61 -14.36 -5.72
N GLY A 66 5.58 -13.90 -6.44
CA GLY A 66 4.17 -14.03 -6.04
C GLY A 66 3.86 -13.32 -4.71
N ARG A 67 4.50 -12.19 -4.45
CA ARG A 67 4.42 -11.45 -3.17
C ARG A 67 4.27 -9.97 -3.41
N LEU A 68 3.65 -9.27 -2.47
CA LEU A 68 3.67 -7.81 -2.40
C LEU A 68 4.61 -7.32 -1.30
N TYR A 69 5.16 -6.14 -1.50
CA TYR A 69 6.02 -5.45 -0.55
C TYR A 69 5.44 -4.07 -0.28
N VAL A 70 4.94 -3.84 0.92
CA VAL A 70 4.49 -2.50 1.34
C VAL A 70 5.71 -1.58 1.41
N ILE A 71 5.70 -0.53 0.58
CA ILE A 71 6.75 0.48 0.47
C ILE A 71 6.49 1.59 1.47
N ASP A 72 5.26 2.10 1.51
CA ASP A 72 4.92 3.27 2.30
C ASP A 72 3.48 3.19 2.84
N VAL A 73 3.25 3.83 3.99
CA VAL A 73 1.95 4.11 4.57
C VAL A 73 1.97 5.56 5.03
N VAL A 74 1.15 6.38 4.39
CA VAL A 74 1.04 7.82 4.68
C VAL A 74 -0.28 8.09 5.38
N TRP A 75 -0.21 8.87 6.45
CA TRP A 75 -1.37 9.35 7.20
C TRP A 75 -1.28 10.87 7.37
N LEU A 76 -2.34 11.57 6.97
CA LEU A 76 -2.39 13.03 6.94
C LEU A 76 -3.19 13.66 8.10
N GLY A 77 -3.52 12.89 9.14
CA GLY A 77 -4.33 13.33 10.29
C GLY A 77 -3.58 13.43 11.60
#